data_AF-A0A5E4IEM9-F1
#
_entry.id   AF-A0A5E4IEM9-F1
#
_cell.length_a   1.000
_cell.length_b   1.000
_cell.length_c   1.000
_cell.angle_alpha   90.00
_cell.angle_beta   90.00
_cell.angle_gamma   90.00
#
_symmetry.space_group_name_H-M   'P 1'
#
loop_
_entity.id
_entity.type
_entity.pdbx_description
1 polymer ?
#
loop_
_entity_poly.entity_id
_entity_poly.type
_entity_poly.pdbx_seq_one_letter_code
_entity_poly.pdbx_strand_id
1 'polypeptide(L)' 'MADCELCTLAKPTLYPIKAQVHTLANPEGAYRGVCESCLFYLNKAWEERFGEKKEPEKK' A
#
# COMPACT_ATOMS: atom_id res chain seq x y z
N MET A 1 -15.86 8.38 7.64
CA MET A 1 -15.24 8.05 6.34
C MET A 1 -13.82 8.58 6.38
N ALA A 2 -12.86 7.82 5.85
CA ALA A 2 -11.47 8.22 5.83
C ALA A 2 -11.03 8.42 4.37
N ASP A 3 -10.12 9.36 4.16
CA ASP A 3 -9.60 9.67 2.85
C ASP A 3 -8.49 8.67 2.48
N CYS A 4 -8.48 8.25 1.23
CA CYS A 4 -7.37 7.45 0.71
C CYS A 4 -6.09 8.29 0.73
N GLU A 5 -5.04 7.80 1.37
CA GLU A 5 -3.76 8.52 1.48
C GLU A 5 -3.02 8.65 0.12
N LEU A 6 -3.51 8.00 -0.94
CA LEU A 6 -2.93 8.05 -2.28
C LEU A 6 -3.71 8.95 -3.25
N CYS A 7 -5.04 8.77 -3.32
CA CYS A 7 -5.90 9.50 -4.26
C CYS A 7 -6.82 10.52 -3.59
N THR A 8 -6.73 10.67 -2.26
CA THR A 8 -7.46 11.63 -1.41
C THR A 8 -8.98 11.58 -1.49
N LEU A 9 -9.54 10.57 -2.18
CA LEU A 9 -10.97 10.34 -2.21
C LEU A 9 -11.43 9.73 -0.90
N ALA A 10 -12.50 10.29 -0.34
CA ALA A 10 -13.23 9.72 0.78
C ALA A 10 -13.83 8.37 0.36
N LYS A 11 -13.39 7.29 1.00
CA LYS A 11 -13.87 5.92 0.71
C LYS A 11 -14.38 5.27 1.99
N PRO A 12 -15.39 4.39 1.89
CA PRO A 12 -15.92 3.69 3.06
C PRO A 12 -14.92 2.65 3.61
N THR A 13 -14.13 2.04 2.73
CA THR A 13 -13.16 1.00 3.05
C THR A 13 -11.75 1.43 2.64
N LEU A 14 -10.82 1.32 3.57
CA LEU A 14 -9.39 1.54 3.34
C LEU A 14 -8.61 0.33 3.85
N TYR A 15 -7.61 -0.06 3.09
CA TYR A 15 -6.69 -1.14 3.39
C TYR A 15 -5.39 -0.57 3.93
N PRO A 16 -4.91 -1.02 5.10
CA PRO A 16 -3.63 -0.58 5.64
C PRO A 16 -2.48 -1.24 4.86
N ILE A 17 -1.61 -0.44 4.26
CA ILE A 17 -0.37 -0.89 3.62
C ILE A 17 0.84 -0.36 4.38
N LYS A 18 1.90 -1.17 4.54
CA LYS A 18 3.17 -0.71 5.09
C LYS A 18 3.98 -0.07 3.95
N ALA A 19 4.03 1.25 3.93
CA ALA A 19 4.82 2.01 2.97
C ALA A 19 6.21 2.30 3.56
N GLN A 20 7.26 2.10 2.77
CA GLN A 20 8.59 2.56 3.13
C GLN A 20 8.63 4.09 3.03
N VAL A 21 8.53 4.76 4.16
CA VAL A 21 8.73 6.21 4.28
C VAL A 21 10.01 6.45 5.04
N HIS A 22 11.02 7.02 4.38
CA HIS A 22 12.28 7.39 5.02
C HIS A 22 12.12 8.73 5.75
N THR A 23 11.30 8.73 6.80
CA THR A 23 11.12 9.89 7.69
C THR A 23 11.83 9.60 9.00
N LEU A 24 12.39 10.64 9.63
CA LEU A 24 13.06 10.53 10.93
C LEU A 24 12.16 9.89 12.00
N ALA A 25 10.85 10.12 11.90
CA ALA A 25 9.84 9.60 12.82
C ALA A 25 9.52 8.11 12.60
N ASN A 26 9.65 7.59 11.39
CA ASN A 26 9.28 6.22 11.03
C ASN A 26 10.36 5.58 10.13
N PRO A 27 11.54 5.28 10.66
CA PRO A 27 12.64 4.71 9.87
C PRO A 27 12.30 3.33 9.27
N GLU A 28 11.40 2.57 9.90
CA GLU A 28 10.95 1.24 9.41
C GLU A 28 9.80 1.31 8.39
N GLY A 29 9.37 2.51 8.01
CA GLY A 29 8.15 2.74 7.22
C GLY A 29 6.91 2.97 8.08
N ALA A 30 5.87 3.52 7.46
CA ALA A 30 4.62 3.87 8.11
C ALA A 30 3.43 3.17 7.44
N TYR A 31 2.41 2.91 8.24
CA TYR A 31 1.15 2.42 7.72
C TYR A 31 0.36 3.54 7.06
N ARG A 32 -0.15 3.29 5.85
CA ARG A 32 -1.00 4.20 5.09
C ARG A 32 -2.30 3.49 4.72
N GLY A 33 -3.42 4.19 4.81
CA GLY A 33 -4.72 3.66 4.38
C GLY A 33 -4.97 3.96 2.91
N VAL A 34 -5.10 2.93 2.08
CA VAL A 34 -5.38 3.10 0.64
C VAL A 34 -6.70 2.43 0.26
N CYS A 35 -7.39 3.00 -0.72
CA CYS A 35 -8.60 2.39 -1.26
C CYS A 35 -8.26 1.20 -2.19
N GLU A 36 -9.27 0.38 -2.47
CA GLU A 36 -9.15 -0.83 -3.30
C GLU A 36 -8.53 -0.56 -4.67
N SER A 37 -8.97 0.49 -5.38
CA SER A 37 -8.44 0.83 -6.70
C SER A 37 -6.96 1.21 -6.65
N CYS A 38 -6.56 1.98 -5.63
CA CYS A 38 -5.16 2.35 -5.45
C CYS A 38 -4.30 1.15 -5.08
N LEU A 39 -4.81 0.23 -4.26
CA LEU A 39 -4.14 -1.02 -3.94
C LEU A 39 -3.88 -1.87 -5.19
N PHE A 40 -4.87 -1.95 -6.09
CA PHE A 40 -4.73 -2.67 -7.36
C PHE A 40 -3.60 -2.09 -8.23
N TYR A 41 -3.56 -0.77 -8.43
CA TYR A 41 -2.50 -0.13 -9.21
C TYR A 41 -1.12 -0.24 -8.54
N LEU A 42 -1.06 -0.21 -7.20
CA LEU A 42 0.19 -0.42 -6.47
C LEU A 42 0.73 -1.84 -6.68
N ASN A 43 -0.13 -2.87 -6.62
CA ASN A 43 0.30 -4.24 -6.90
C ASN A 43 0.77 -4.39 -8.34
N LYS A 44 0.02 -3.86 -9.31
CA LYS A 44 0.42 -3.89 -10.72
C LYS A 44 1.76 -3.20 -10.96
N ALA A 45 1.96 -2.00 -10.42
CA ALA A 45 3.23 -1.28 -10.55
C ALA A 45 4.38 -2.00 -9.84
N TRP A 46 4.10 -2.72 -8.75
CA TRP A 46 5.08 -3.55 -8.07
C TRP A 46 5.47 -4.76 -8.92
N GLU A 47 4.51 -5.45 -9.52
CA GLU A 47 4.74 -6.57 -10.44
C GLU A 47 5.57 -6.15 -11.66
N GLU A 48 5.27 -4.99 -12.24
CA GLU A 48 6.02 -4.43 -13.39
C GLU A 48 7.48 -4.09 -13.03
N ARG A 49 7.75 -3.65 -11.79
CA ARG A 49 9.09 -3.22 -11.36
C ARG A 49 9.93 -4.32 -10.74
N PHE A 50 9.32 -5.25 -10.02
CA PHE A 50 10.01 -6.24 -9.20
C PHE A 50 9.71 -7.69 -9.61
N GLY A 51 8.80 -7.92 -10.56
CA GLY A 51 8.38 -9.26 -11.02
C GLY A 51 7.28 -9.87 -10.15
N GLU A 52 6.94 -11.14 -10.39
CA GLU A 52 5.92 -11.85 -9.58
C GLU A 52 6.35 -11.99 -8.12
N LYS A 53 5.43 -11.64 -7.22
CA LYS A 53 5.58 -11.86 -5.80
C LYS A 53 5.43 -13.37 -5.61
N LYS A 54 6.55 -14.09 -5.48
CA LYS A 54 6.50 -15.46 -4.97
C LYS A 54 5.94 -15.37 -3.55
N GLU A 55 4.66 -15.71 -3.40
CA GLU A 55 4.05 -15.81 -2.08
C GLU A 55 4.93 -16.72 -1.20
N PRO A 56 5.26 -16.32 0.03
CA PRO A 56 5.92 -17.24 0.93
C PRO A 56 4.96 -18.41 1.16
N GLU A 57 5.42 -19.60 0.76
CA GLU A 57 4.76 -20.88 0.97
C GLU A 57 4.25 -20.94 2.40
N LYS A 58 2.92 -20.91 2.58
CA LYS A 58 2.29 -21.12 3.89
C LYS A 58 2.61 -22.54 4.33
N LYS A 59 3.62 -22.69 5.20
CA LYS A 59 3.90 -23.93 5.93
C LYS A 59 2.97 -24.07 7.13
#